data_AF-A0A8T4HMK8-F1
#
_entry.id   AF-A0A8T4HMK8-F1
#
_cell.length_a   1.000
_cell.length_b   1.000
_cell.length_c   1.000
_cell.angle_alpha   90.00
_cell.angle_beta   90.00
_cell.angle_gamma   90.00
#
_symmetry.space_group_name_H-M   'P 1'
#
loop_
_entity.id
_entity.type
_entity.pdbx_description
1 polymer ?
#
loop_
_entity_poly.entity_id
_entity_poly.type
_entity_poly.pdbx_seq_one_letter_code
_entity_poly.pdbx_strand_id
1 'polypeptide(L)'
;MGRACRLVGVAVSGLAVVAAGSADGNGNEGGGAGAVSSGPVVEPYLSLGWGDPPDPAAVLRKTGVRGFTFAFVLSAGGCEPRWDGVRPLTGGADARALRAVRAAGGEPVVSFGGGTGRKLEQDCPDAAALAAAYRKVIRAYGLRAIDVDIETRTYESAAARRRTVEALKRVKAAHPGLTVHVTLPSDRDGPDALLIRTAARAGLEPDSWTIMPFAFSSGSATT
;
A
#
# COMPACT_ATOMS: atom_id res chain seq x y z
N MET A 1 -49.68 34.55 -45.94
CA MET A 1 -49.53 33.14 -46.36
C MET A 1 -48.93 32.38 -45.19
N GLY A 2 -49.52 31.41 -44.50
CA GLY A 2 -50.82 30.76 -44.53
C GLY A 2 -50.71 29.52 -43.60
N ARG A 3 -51.48 29.51 -42.49
CA ARG A 3 -52.13 28.35 -41.78
C ARG A 3 -51.28 27.09 -41.47
N ALA A 4 -51.42 26.34 -40.39
CA ALA A 4 -52.29 26.31 -39.22
C ALA A 4 -51.74 25.22 -38.27
N CYS A 5 -52.12 25.31 -37.00
CA CYS A 5 -52.02 24.24 -36.00
C CYS A 5 -53.04 23.12 -36.28
N ARG A 6 -52.68 21.84 -36.08
CA ARG A 6 -53.63 20.73 -35.80
C ARG A 6 -52.92 19.56 -35.10
N LEU A 7 -53.42 19.21 -33.91
CA LEU A 7 -53.23 17.94 -33.19
C LEU A 7 -54.12 16.84 -33.77
N VAL A 8 -53.63 15.59 -33.82
CA VAL A 8 -54.32 14.27 -33.67
C VAL A 8 -53.17 13.25 -33.46
N GLY A 9 -53.17 12.20 -32.64
CA GLY A 9 -54.12 11.46 -31.82
C GLY A 9 -53.43 10.15 -31.37
N VAL A 10 -53.96 9.54 -30.32
CA VAL A 10 -53.43 8.44 -29.49
C VAL A 10 -53.38 7.07 -30.19
N ALA A 11 -52.43 6.20 -29.81
CA ALA A 11 -52.62 4.75 -29.80
C ALA A 11 -51.99 4.12 -28.54
N VAL A 12 -52.85 3.51 -27.71
CA VAL A 12 -52.52 2.65 -26.57
C VAL A 12 -52.43 1.21 -27.08
N SER A 13 -51.49 0.41 -26.57
CA SER A 13 -51.69 -1.03 -26.33
C SER A 13 -50.60 -1.53 -25.40
N GLY A 14 -51.00 -1.92 -24.18
CA GLY A 14 -50.15 -2.67 -23.26
C GLY A 14 -50.17 -4.16 -23.58
N LEU A 15 -49.14 -4.87 -23.13
CA LEU A 15 -49.27 -6.26 -22.68
C LEU A 15 -48.16 -6.54 -21.66
N ALA A 16 -48.56 -6.83 -20.42
CA ALA A 16 -47.71 -7.45 -19.42
C ALA A 16 -47.83 -8.96 -19.57
N VAL A 17 -46.71 -9.68 -19.53
CA VAL A 17 -46.67 -11.09 -19.14
C VAL A 17 -45.51 -11.26 -18.16
N VAL A 18 -45.85 -11.67 -16.95
CA VAL A 18 -44.94 -12.29 -15.98
C VAL A 18 -45.24 -13.78 -16.00
N ALA A 19 -44.22 -14.62 -16.15
CA ALA A 19 -44.27 -16.01 -15.68
C ALA A 19 -42.85 -16.47 -15.30
N ALA A 20 -42.74 -17.04 -14.11
CA ALA A 20 -41.54 -17.52 -13.45
C ALA A 20 -41.34 -19.03 -13.66
N GLY A 21 -40.11 -19.49 -13.41
CA GLY A 21 -39.70 -20.91 -13.28
C GLY A 21 -38.75 -21.34 -14.42
N SER A 22 -37.62 -22.02 -14.20
CA SER A 22 -37.11 -22.77 -13.04
C SER A 22 -35.59 -22.87 -13.14
N ALA A 23 -34.94 -23.11 -11.99
CA ALA A 23 -33.52 -23.34 -11.87
C ALA A 23 -33.09 -24.66 -12.52
N ASP A 24 -31.93 -24.65 -13.17
CA ASP A 24 -31.00 -25.79 -13.23
C ASP A 24 -29.57 -25.25 -13.26
N GLY A 25 -28.74 -25.78 -12.35
CA GLY A 25 -27.41 -25.27 -12.06
C GLY A 25 -26.36 -25.70 -13.08
N ASN A 26 -25.39 -24.82 -13.30
CA ASN A 26 -24.01 -25.26 -13.48
C ASN A 26 -23.07 -24.16 -12.97
N GLY A 27 -22.21 -24.54 -12.02
CA GLY A 27 -21.38 -23.63 -11.24
C GLY A 27 -20.34 -22.90 -12.10
N ASN A 28 -20.25 -21.60 -11.87
CA ASN A 28 -18.99 -20.88 -12.00
C ASN A 28 -19.00 -19.78 -10.92
N GLU A 29 -18.42 -20.09 -9.76
CA GLU A 29 -18.08 -19.10 -8.73
C GLU A 29 -16.96 -18.20 -9.27
N GLY A 30 -17.34 -17.27 -10.15
CA GLY A 30 -16.52 -16.11 -10.44
C GLY A 30 -16.50 -15.23 -9.19
N GLY A 31 -15.49 -15.44 -8.34
CA GLY A 31 -15.24 -14.64 -7.16
C GLY A 31 -15.32 -13.16 -7.50
N GLY A 32 -16.41 -12.53 -7.06
CA GLY A 32 -16.62 -11.12 -7.22
C GLY A 32 -15.43 -10.41 -6.58
N ALA A 33 -14.61 -9.76 -7.41
CA ALA A 33 -13.72 -8.73 -6.95
C ALA A 33 -14.60 -7.71 -6.22
N GLY A 34 -14.62 -7.80 -4.89
CA GLY A 34 -15.38 -6.90 -4.05
C GLY A 34 -15.07 -5.48 -4.50
N ALA A 35 -16.12 -4.72 -4.80
CA ALA A 35 -16.00 -3.35 -5.26
C ALA A 35 -14.98 -2.61 -4.40
N VAL A 36 -13.88 -2.17 -5.01
CA VAL A 36 -12.92 -1.29 -4.36
C VAL A 36 -13.69 -0.07 -3.91
N SER A 37 -13.86 0.12 -2.60
CA SER A 37 -14.63 1.27 -2.14
C SER A 37 -13.88 2.52 -2.57
N SER A 38 -14.60 3.40 -3.28
CA SER A 38 -14.11 4.67 -3.83
C SER A 38 -13.84 5.74 -2.75
N GLY A 39 -13.55 5.32 -1.51
CA GLY A 39 -13.27 6.19 -0.38
C GLY A 39 -11.79 6.18 -0.04
N PRO A 40 -11.31 7.15 0.75
CA PRO A 40 -9.92 7.19 1.18
C PRO A 40 -9.55 5.90 1.91
N VAL A 41 -8.38 5.37 1.59
CA VAL A 41 -7.80 4.21 2.28
C VAL A 41 -7.10 4.73 3.55
N VAL A 42 -7.39 4.11 4.70
CA VAL A 42 -6.81 4.45 6.00
C VAL A 42 -6.13 3.21 6.57
N GLU A 43 -4.80 3.24 6.57
CA GLU A 43 -3.93 2.12 6.95
C GLU A 43 -2.88 2.58 7.98
N PRO A 44 -3.28 2.76 9.26
CA PRO A 44 -2.37 3.23 10.30
C PRO A 44 -1.19 2.28 10.49
N TYR A 45 -0.05 2.81 10.95
CA TYR A 45 1.11 1.99 11.27
C TYR A 45 0.85 1.10 12.49
N LEU A 46 1.28 -0.16 12.39
CA LEU A 46 1.25 -1.14 13.48
C LEU A 46 2.63 -1.79 13.62
N SER A 47 3.25 -1.63 14.78
CA SER A 47 4.48 -2.35 15.14
C SER A 47 4.20 -3.36 16.24
N LEU A 48 4.76 -4.56 16.11
CA LEU A 48 4.73 -5.60 17.14
C LEU A 48 6.06 -5.77 17.88
N GLY A 49 7.05 -4.95 17.54
CA GLY A 49 8.38 -5.01 18.15
C GLY A 49 8.54 -4.14 19.39
N TRP A 50 7.55 -3.30 19.70
CA TRP A 50 7.61 -2.33 20.77
C TRP A 50 6.23 -2.12 21.42
N GLY A 51 6.22 -1.96 22.74
CA GLY A 51 5.00 -1.73 23.52
C GLY A 51 4.06 -2.93 23.57
N ASP A 52 2.78 -2.64 23.82
CA ASP A 52 1.67 -3.61 23.83
C ASP A 52 0.61 -3.19 22.80
N PRO A 53 0.82 -3.51 21.51
CA PRO A 53 -0.09 -3.10 20.45
C PRO A 53 -1.46 -3.81 20.58
N PRO A 54 -2.57 -3.12 20.27
CA PRO A 54 -3.88 -3.74 20.32
C PRO A 54 -4.02 -4.87 19.28
N ASP A 55 -4.93 -5.81 19.52
CA ASP A 55 -5.31 -6.81 18.51
C ASP A 55 -5.83 -6.09 17.24
N PRO A 56 -5.14 -6.22 16.09
CA PRO A 56 -5.54 -5.51 14.87
C PRO A 56 -6.94 -5.92 14.40
N ALA A 57 -7.35 -7.17 14.60
CA ALA A 57 -8.69 -7.61 14.22
C ALA A 57 -9.77 -6.92 15.06
N ALA A 58 -9.51 -6.67 16.35
CA ALA A 58 -10.40 -5.91 17.21
C ALA A 58 -10.49 -4.44 16.78
N VAL A 59 -9.38 -3.82 16.36
CA VAL A 59 -9.38 -2.44 15.87
C VAL A 59 -10.18 -2.31 14.57
N LEU A 60 -10.01 -3.23 13.60
CA LEU A 60 -10.81 -3.29 12.37
C LEU A 60 -12.31 -3.25 12.69
N ARG A 61 -12.77 -4.15 13.57
CA ARG A 61 -14.20 -4.24 13.95
C ARG A 61 -14.73 -3.00 14.65
N LYS A 62 -13.90 -2.32 15.44
CA LYS A 62 -14.33 -1.18 16.27
C LYS A 62 -14.30 0.17 15.55
N THR A 63 -13.41 0.34 14.57
CA THR A 63 -13.12 1.65 13.98
C THR A 63 -13.54 1.76 12.52
N GLY A 64 -13.72 0.64 11.82
CA GLY A 64 -13.99 0.62 10.39
C GLY A 64 -12.76 0.83 9.51
N VAL A 65 -11.55 0.96 10.07
CA VAL A 65 -10.31 0.89 9.28
C VAL A 65 -10.24 -0.48 8.61
N ARG A 66 -9.70 -0.52 7.39
CA ARG A 66 -9.70 -1.74 6.55
C ARG A 66 -8.32 -2.33 6.31
N GLY A 67 -7.30 -1.82 7.00
CA GLY A 67 -5.94 -2.28 6.83
C GLY A 67 -5.01 -1.66 7.85
N PHE A 68 -3.78 -2.14 7.84
CA PHE A 68 -2.69 -1.65 8.66
C PHE A 68 -1.40 -1.68 7.84
N THR A 69 -0.53 -0.71 8.09
CA THR A 69 0.84 -0.70 7.59
C THR A 69 1.76 -1.28 8.65
N PHE A 70 2.23 -2.51 8.44
CA PHE A 70 3.05 -3.23 9.41
C PHE A 70 4.51 -2.74 9.38
N ALA A 71 4.99 -2.28 10.53
CA ALA A 71 6.30 -1.65 10.72
C ALA A 71 7.21 -2.47 11.66
N PHE A 72 8.49 -2.72 11.32
CA PHE A 72 9.13 -2.54 10.01
C PHE A 72 9.86 -3.82 9.61
N VAL A 73 9.99 -4.02 8.30
CA VAL A 73 11.00 -4.95 7.78
C VAL A 73 12.33 -4.20 7.62
N LEU A 74 13.37 -4.75 8.26
CA LEU A 74 14.74 -4.25 8.26
C LEU A 74 15.72 -5.34 7.82
N SER A 75 17.00 -4.99 7.68
CA SER A 75 18.07 -5.95 7.39
C SER A 75 18.60 -6.64 8.65
N ALA A 76 18.52 -7.97 8.67
CA ALA A 76 19.25 -8.83 9.59
C ALA A 76 20.75 -8.95 9.27
N GLY A 77 21.20 -8.26 8.22
CA GLY A 77 22.58 -8.25 7.72
C GLY A 77 22.68 -9.02 6.42
N GLY A 78 23.52 -8.55 5.51
CA GLY A 78 23.67 -9.16 4.19
C GLY A 78 22.40 -9.05 3.35
N CYS A 79 21.63 -7.96 3.50
CA CYS A 79 20.37 -7.73 2.78
C CYS A 79 19.25 -8.76 3.12
N GLU A 80 19.32 -9.45 4.26
CA GLU A 80 18.30 -10.42 4.66
C GLU A 80 17.10 -9.73 5.36
N PRO A 81 15.88 -9.75 4.77
CA PRO A 81 14.73 -9.06 5.34
C PRO A 81 14.17 -9.81 6.56
N ARG A 82 14.04 -9.10 7.69
CA ARG A 82 13.41 -9.57 8.94
C ARG A 82 12.63 -8.46 9.62
N TRP A 83 11.62 -8.85 10.40
CA TRP A 83 10.90 -7.92 11.26
C TRP A 83 11.83 -7.34 12.31
N ASP A 84 11.96 -6.02 12.33
CA ASP A 84 12.94 -5.24 13.09
C ASP A 84 14.38 -5.77 12.99
N GLY A 85 14.70 -6.47 11.90
CA GLY A 85 16.03 -7.00 11.63
C GLY A 85 16.39 -8.24 12.45
N VAL A 86 15.47 -8.74 13.29
CA VAL A 86 15.76 -9.86 14.21
C VAL A 86 14.66 -10.92 14.21
N ARG A 87 13.38 -10.51 14.23
CA ARG A 87 12.25 -11.44 14.29
C ARG A 87 12.04 -12.13 12.93
N PRO A 88 11.68 -13.43 12.95
CA PRO A 88 11.57 -14.20 11.72
C PRO A 88 10.43 -13.68 10.85
N LEU A 89 10.64 -13.69 9.53
CA LEU A 89 9.61 -13.29 8.57
C LEU A 89 8.36 -14.20 8.71
N THR A 90 8.53 -15.52 8.77
CA THR A 90 7.40 -16.46 8.86
C THR A 90 7.30 -17.09 10.25
N GLY A 91 6.10 -17.54 10.63
CA GLY A 91 5.86 -18.25 11.90
C GLY A 91 5.84 -17.39 13.18
N GLY A 92 6.31 -16.13 13.09
CA GLY A 92 6.32 -15.18 14.21
C GLY A 92 4.97 -14.48 14.48
N ALA A 93 5.00 -13.55 15.44
CA ALA A 93 3.84 -12.73 15.80
C ALA A 93 3.37 -11.86 14.64
N ASP A 94 4.29 -11.24 13.91
CA ASP A 94 4.00 -10.39 12.74
C ASP A 94 3.24 -11.18 11.66
N ALA A 95 3.71 -12.39 11.34
CA ALA A 95 3.03 -13.27 10.39
C ALA A 95 1.63 -13.71 10.85
N ARG A 96 1.42 -13.90 12.17
CA ARG A 96 0.09 -14.21 12.73
C ARG A 96 -0.85 -13.00 12.64
N ALA A 97 -0.37 -11.82 12.98
CA ALA A 97 -1.15 -10.58 12.93
C ALA A 97 -1.57 -10.21 11.50
N LEU A 98 -0.66 -10.35 10.52
CA LEU A 98 -0.98 -10.18 9.10
C LEU A 98 -2.12 -11.10 8.64
N ARG A 99 -2.10 -12.37 9.08
CA ARG A 99 -3.20 -13.31 8.79
C ARG A 99 -4.48 -12.94 9.52
N ALA A 100 -4.41 -12.45 10.75
CA ALA A 100 -5.57 -12.01 11.51
C ALA A 100 -6.26 -10.79 10.86
N VAL A 101 -5.49 -9.83 10.34
CA VAL A 101 -6.04 -8.70 9.54
C VAL A 101 -6.81 -9.21 8.33
N ARG A 102 -6.22 -10.15 7.57
CA ARG A 102 -6.90 -10.74 6.41
C ARG A 102 -8.15 -11.54 6.77
N ALA A 103 -8.07 -12.35 7.83
CA ALA A 103 -9.22 -13.11 8.31
C ALA A 103 -10.37 -12.20 8.79
N ALA A 104 -10.07 -10.99 9.23
CA ALA A 104 -11.04 -9.97 9.58
C ALA A 104 -11.51 -9.11 8.38
N GLY A 105 -11.13 -9.46 7.15
CA GLY A 105 -11.55 -8.78 5.92
C GLY A 105 -10.75 -7.54 5.55
N GLY A 106 -9.63 -7.28 6.22
CA GLY A 106 -8.71 -6.19 5.87
C GLY A 106 -7.58 -6.63 4.94
N GLU A 107 -6.86 -5.66 4.37
CA GLU A 107 -5.63 -5.90 3.62
C GLU A 107 -4.42 -5.37 4.40
N PRO A 108 -3.39 -6.20 4.63
CA PRO A 108 -2.15 -5.71 5.22
C PRO A 108 -1.22 -5.08 4.17
N VAL A 109 -0.60 -3.96 4.57
CA VAL A 109 0.56 -3.37 3.91
C VAL A 109 1.80 -3.68 4.76
N VAL A 110 2.95 -3.92 4.14
CA VAL A 110 4.22 -4.05 4.87
C VAL A 110 5.12 -2.87 4.54
N SER A 111 5.63 -2.21 5.58
CA SER A 111 6.58 -1.13 5.47
C SER A 111 8.02 -1.61 5.65
N PHE A 112 8.88 -1.20 4.73
CA PHE A 112 10.33 -1.35 4.83
C PHE A 112 10.94 -0.02 5.29
N GLY A 113 11.94 -0.08 6.16
CA GLY A 113 12.69 1.12 6.54
C GLY A 113 12.32 1.71 7.90
N GLY A 114 11.90 2.97 7.97
CA GLY A 114 11.57 3.71 9.20
C GLY A 114 12.75 4.45 9.87
N GLY A 115 12.56 4.96 11.09
CA GLY A 115 13.55 5.81 11.76
C GLY A 115 14.74 5.10 12.42
N THR A 116 14.64 3.81 12.76
CA THR A 116 15.65 3.10 13.58
C THR A 116 16.07 1.73 13.04
N GLY A 117 17.27 1.26 13.41
CA GLY A 117 17.79 -0.04 12.97
C GLY A 117 18.39 -0.03 11.56
N ARG A 118 18.89 -1.19 11.12
CA ARG A 118 19.67 -1.33 9.88
C ARG A 118 18.76 -1.51 8.66
N LYS A 119 18.83 -0.57 7.72
CA LYS A 119 17.93 -0.50 6.56
C LYS A 119 18.37 -1.42 5.44
N LEU A 120 17.43 -2.07 4.75
CA LEU A 120 17.74 -2.85 3.54
C LEU A 120 18.30 -1.93 2.45
N GLU A 121 17.75 -0.72 2.36
CA GLU A 121 18.08 0.34 1.40
C GLU A 121 19.56 0.76 1.49
N GLN A 122 20.17 0.60 2.67
CA GLN A 122 21.58 0.85 2.92
C GLN A 122 22.43 -0.43 2.83
N ASP A 123 21.94 -1.54 3.37
CA ASP A 123 22.71 -2.77 3.57
C ASP A 123 22.79 -3.64 2.31
N CYS A 124 21.82 -3.53 1.41
CA CYS A 124 21.84 -4.22 0.12
C CYS A 124 22.90 -3.62 -0.81
N PRO A 125 23.71 -4.46 -1.50
CA PRO A 125 24.81 -3.97 -2.33
C PRO A 125 24.32 -3.11 -3.50
N ASP A 126 23.22 -3.51 -4.13
CA ASP A 126 22.67 -2.86 -5.32
C ASP A 126 21.12 -2.93 -5.35
N ALA A 127 20.55 -2.32 -6.39
CA ALA A 127 19.10 -2.25 -6.58
C ALA A 127 18.46 -3.60 -6.89
N ALA A 128 19.19 -4.54 -7.50
CA ALA A 128 18.66 -5.86 -7.82
C ALA A 128 18.56 -6.72 -6.54
N ALA A 129 19.57 -6.66 -5.67
CA ALA A 129 19.54 -7.29 -4.36
C ALA A 129 18.43 -6.71 -3.48
N LEU A 130 18.29 -5.38 -3.44
CA LEU A 130 17.20 -4.73 -2.70
C LEU A 130 15.81 -5.13 -3.24
N ALA A 131 15.63 -5.14 -4.56
CA ALA A 131 14.38 -5.62 -5.17
C ALA A 131 14.09 -7.08 -4.82
N ALA A 132 15.12 -7.94 -4.78
CA ALA A 132 14.96 -9.34 -4.39
C ALA A 132 14.52 -9.47 -2.92
N ALA A 133 15.07 -8.65 -2.02
CA ALA A 133 14.66 -8.61 -0.61
C ALA A 133 13.19 -8.17 -0.45
N TYR A 134 12.77 -7.09 -1.11
CA TYR A 134 11.36 -6.67 -1.11
C TYR A 134 10.44 -7.77 -1.67
N ARG A 135 10.80 -8.37 -2.80
CA ARG A 135 10.04 -9.46 -3.42
C ARG A 135 9.95 -10.70 -2.55
N LYS A 136 10.96 -10.99 -1.73
CA LYS A 136 10.91 -12.09 -0.75
C LYS A 136 9.78 -11.88 0.26
N VAL A 137 9.63 -10.66 0.77
CA VAL A 137 8.55 -10.30 1.70
C VAL A 137 7.19 -10.25 1.01
N ILE A 138 7.10 -9.64 -0.17
CA ILE A 138 5.87 -9.62 -0.99
C ILE A 138 5.35 -11.04 -1.21
N ARG A 139 6.22 -11.97 -1.62
CA ARG A 139 5.82 -13.37 -1.83
C ARG A 139 5.48 -14.10 -0.53
N ALA A 140 6.23 -13.85 0.56
CA ALA A 140 5.99 -14.53 1.83
C ALA A 140 4.58 -14.29 2.38
N TYR A 141 3.98 -13.14 2.06
CA TYR A 141 2.63 -12.81 2.49
C TYR A 141 1.63 -12.64 1.36
N GLY A 142 2.01 -12.79 0.08
CA GLY A 142 1.12 -12.46 -1.04
C GLY A 142 0.58 -11.03 -0.95
N LEU A 143 1.47 -10.06 -0.73
CA LEU A 143 1.07 -8.65 -0.55
C LEU A 143 0.54 -8.04 -1.85
N ARG A 144 -0.50 -7.20 -1.69
CA ARG A 144 -1.05 -6.37 -2.76
C ARG A 144 -0.59 -4.91 -2.68
N ALA A 145 -0.02 -4.52 -1.55
CA ALA A 145 0.55 -3.22 -1.31
C ALA A 145 1.82 -3.32 -0.45
N ILE A 146 2.77 -2.43 -0.69
CA ILE A 146 3.94 -2.21 0.17
C ILE A 146 4.13 -0.72 0.43
N ASP A 147 4.81 -0.41 1.52
CA ASP A 147 5.31 0.92 1.85
C ASP A 147 6.84 0.88 1.96
N VAL A 148 7.51 1.91 1.46
CA VAL A 148 8.94 2.13 1.71
C VAL A 148 9.09 3.45 2.44
N ASP A 149 9.34 3.35 3.74
CA ASP A 149 9.59 4.46 4.64
C ASP A 149 11.09 4.76 4.71
N ILE A 150 11.53 5.75 3.95
CA ILE A 150 12.95 6.08 3.79
C ILE A 150 13.30 7.33 4.58
N GLU A 151 14.03 7.14 5.67
CA GLU A 151 14.33 8.20 6.64
C GLU A 151 15.82 8.31 6.96
N THR A 152 16.17 9.35 7.73
CA THR A 152 17.47 9.53 8.38
C THR A 152 18.66 9.46 7.38
N ARG A 153 19.78 8.85 7.78
CA ARG A 153 20.97 8.65 6.95
C ARG A 153 20.69 7.89 5.65
N THR A 154 19.62 7.08 5.60
CA THR A 154 19.19 6.41 4.36
C THR A 154 18.62 7.43 3.40
N TYR A 155 17.74 8.31 3.89
CA TYR A 155 17.17 9.39 3.11
C TYR A 155 18.24 10.36 2.62
N GLU A 156 19.20 10.74 3.46
CA GLU A 156 20.27 11.69 3.11
C GLU A 156 21.25 11.16 2.04
N SER A 157 21.41 9.85 1.94
CA SER A 157 22.32 9.22 0.98
C SER A 157 21.77 9.22 -0.45
N ALA A 158 22.42 9.95 -1.36
CA ALA A 158 22.08 9.95 -2.77
C ALA A 158 22.16 8.56 -3.42
N ALA A 159 23.12 7.74 -2.98
CA ALA A 159 23.27 6.37 -3.45
C ALA A 159 22.11 5.48 -2.97
N ALA A 160 21.70 5.61 -1.70
CA ALA A 160 20.55 4.86 -1.17
C ALA A 160 19.25 5.28 -1.87
N ARG A 161 18.98 6.59 -2.03
CA ARG A 161 17.80 7.07 -2.77
C ARG A 161 17.75 6.48 -4.19
N ARG A 162 18.86 6.50 -4.94
CA ARG A 162 18.93 5.90 -6.28
C ARG A 162 18.70 4.39 -6.24
N ARG A 163 19.32 3.69 -5.28
CA ARG A 163 19.16 2.23 -5.11
C ARG A 163 17.70 1.87 -4.84
N THR A 164 17.05 2.55 -3.91
CA THR A 164 15.63 2.35 -3.57
C THR A 164 14.74 2.58 -4.77
N VAL A 165 14.93 3.69 -5.48
CA VAL A 165 14.14 4.01 -6.68
C VAL A 165 14.28 2.95 -7.77
N GLU A 166 15.51 2.53 -8.09
CA GLU A 166 15.73 1.49 -9.11
C GLU A 166 15.23 0.11 -8.66
N ALA A 167 15.27 -0.19 -7.36
CA ALA A 167 14.71 -1.41 -6.81
C ALA A 167 13.17 -1.43 -6.94
N LEU A 168 12.50 -0.32 -6.61
CA LEU A 168 11.05 -0.19 -6.72
C LEU A 168 10.56 -0.31 -8.17
N LYS A 169 11.31 0.21 -9.14
CA LYS A 169 11.01 -0.01 -10.57
C LYS A 169 11.00 -1.50 -10.91
N ARG A 170 12.03 -2.24 -10.46
CA ARG A 170 12.13 -3.69 -10.68
C ARG A 170 11.00 -4.45 -9.98
N VAL A 171 10.59 -4.01 -8.78
CA VAL A 171 9.47 -4.60 -8.05
C VAL A 171 8.16 -4.39 -8.79
N LYS A 172 7.83 -3.15 -9.20
CA LYS A 172 6.60 -2.86 -9.96
C LYS A 172 6.56 -3.61 -11.29
N ALA A 173 7.69 -3.67 -12.01
CA ALA A 173 7.78 -4.44 -13.26
C ALA A 173 7.54 -5.95 -13.04
N ALA A 174 8.00 -6.51 -11.92
CA ALA A 174 7.81 -7.92 -11.60
C ALA A 174 6.44 -8.26 -10.98
N HIS A 175 5.71 -7.25 -10.49
CA HIS A 175 4.42 -7.41 -9.82
C HIS A 175 3.41 -6.38 -10.35
N PRO A 176 2.89 -6.56 -11.58
CA PRO A 176 1.84 -5.71 -12.11
C PRO A 176 0.63 -5.67 -11.17
N GLY A 177 0.15 -4.46 -10.85
CA GLY A 177 -0.96 -4.26 -9.92
C GLY A 177 -0.59 -4.21 -8.43
N LEU A 178 0.70 -4.30 -8.09
CA LEU A 178 1.17 -3.99 -6.73
C LEU A 178 1.11 -2.48 -6.48
N THR A 179 0.39 -2.08 -5.43
CA THR A 179 0.41 -0.71 -4.91
C THR A 179 1.72 -0.47 -4.16
N VAL A 180 2.41 0.61 -4.48
CA VAL A 180 3.67 1.03 -3.86
C VAL A 180 3.48 2.41 -3.28
N HIS A 181 3.51 2.47 -1.95
CA HIS A 181 3.61 3.70 -1.19
C HIS A 181 5.08 4.00 -0.91
N VAL A 182 5.45 5.29 -0.97
CA VAL A 182 6.77 5.75 -0.53
C VAL A 182 6.57 6.84 0.51
N THR A 183 7.00 6.56 1.73
CA THR A 183 6.92 7.46 2.88
C THR A 183 8.24 8.19 3.05
N LEU A 184 8.18 9.52 3.19
CA LEU A 184 9.36 10.38 3.28
C LEU A 184 9.22 11.46 4.37
N PRO A 185 10.34 11.93 4.93
CA PRO A 185 10.34 12.97 5.95
C PRO A 185 9.78 14.29 5.40
N SER A 186 9.15 15.08 6.27
CA SER A 186 8.63 16.41 5.97
C SER A 186 9.01 17.38 7.07
N ASP A 187 9.13 18.66 6.73
CA ASP A 187 9.11 19.75 7.70
C ASP A 187 7.73 20.42 7.72
N ARG A 188 7.58 21.50 8.49
CA ARG A 188 6.37 22.33 8.60
C ARG A 188 5.94 22.93 7.26
N ASP A 189 6.91 23.22 6.40
CA ASP A 189 6.68 23.77 5.06
C ASP A 189 6.51 22.66 3.99
N GLY A 190 6.47 21.40 4.42
CA GLY A 190 6.33 20.24 3.56
C GLY A 190 7.64 19.47 3.35
N PRO A 191 7.61 18.44 2.49
CA PRO A 191 8.80 17.66 2.17
C PRO A 191 9.74 18.40 1.23
N ASP A 192 11.04 18.06 1.28
CA ASP A 192 11.95 18.41 0.21
C ASP A 192 11.64 17.61 -1.08
N ALA A 193 12.34 17.92 -2.16
CA ALA A 193 12.16 17.26 -3.46
C ALA A 193 13.31 16.30 -3.85
N LEU A 194 14.18 15.91 -2.93
CA LEU A 194 15.35 15.06 -3.23
C LEU A 194 14.94 13.69 -3.77
N LEU A 195 14.08 12.98 -3.05
CA LEU A 195 13.63 11.64 -3.44
C LEU A 195 12.68 11.70 -4.64
N ILE A 196 11.71 12.61 -4.64
CA ILE A 196 10.76 12.80 -5.74
C ILE A 196 11.50 13.10 -7.05
N ARG A 197 12.47 14.01 -7.07
CA ARG A 197 13.28 14.27 -8.28
C ARG A 197 14.15 13.08 -8.69
N THR A 198 14.58 12.27 -7.73
CA THR A 198 15.34 11.04 -8.04
C THR A 198 14.45 10.01 -8.71
N ALA A 199 13.23 9.81 -8.20
CA ALA A 199 12.20 8.96 -8.82
C ALA A 199 11.83 9.46 -10.22
N ALA A 200 11.53 10.75 -10.37
CA ALA A 200 11.15 11.34 -11.66
C ALA A 200 12.25 11.15 -12.72
N ARG A 201 13.52 11.42 -12.40
CA ARG A 201 14.65 11.19 -13.33
C ARG A 201 14.84 9.73 -13.71
N ALA A 202 14.50 8.81 -12.82
CA ALA A 202 14.60 7.38 -13.05
C ALA A 202 13.37 6.80 -13.77
N GLY A 203 12.28 7.56 -13.91
CA GLY A 203 11.00 7.06 -14.42
C GLY A 203 10.28 6.14 -13.44
N LEU A 204 10.45 6.31 -12.13
CA LEU A 204 9.61 5.66 -11.12
C LEU A 204 8.40 6.54 -10.81
N GLU A 205 7.22 5.94 -10.91
CA GLU A 205 5.97 6.51 -10.41
C GLU A 205 5.39 5.56 -9.34
N PRO A 206 5.53 5.88 -8.04
CA PRO A 206 4.81 5.16 -7.00
C PRO A 206 3.33 5.52 -7.04
N ASP A 207 2.48 4.65 -6.50
CA ASP A 207 1.04 4.86 -6.46
C ASP A 207 0.65 5.91 -5.41
N SER A 208 1.52 6.14 -4.42
CA SER A 208 1.38 7.21 -3.43
C SER A 208 2.72 7.72 -2.93
N TRP A 209 2.80 9.03 -2.76
CA TRP A 209 3.78 9.68 -1.91
C TRP A 209 3.13 10.01 -0.58
N THR A 210 3.67 9.48 0.51
CA THR A 210 3.19 9.74 1.87
C THR A 210 4.22 10.59 2.60
N ILE A 211 3.76 11.57 3.37
CA ILE A 211 4.62 12.44 4.17
C ILE A 211 4.49 12.09 5.65
N MET A 212 5.55 12.32 6.43
CA MET A 212 5.52 12.25 7.89
C MET A 212 5.41 13.65 8.48
N PRO A 213 4.20 14.15 8.78
CA PRO A 213 3.98 15.52 9.29
C PRO A 213 4.17 15.58 10.81
N PHE A 214 5.24 14.99 11.33
CA PHE A 214 5.55 14.97 12.77
C PHE A 214 7.07 14.93 12.99
N ALA A 215 7.48 15.09 14.25
CA ALA A 215 8.89 15.09 14.67
C ALA A 215 9.78 16.05 13.84
N PHE A 216 9.23 17.21 13.48
CA PHE A 216 9.97 18.28 12.81
C PHE A 216 11.21 18.65 13.61
N SER A 217 12.38 18.76 12.95
CA SER A 217 13.57 19.28 13.58
C SER A 217 13.28 20.68 14.12
N SER A 218 13.58 20.92 15.40
CA SER A 218 13.46 22.26 15.98
C SER A 218 14.56 23.17 15.43
N GLY A 219 14.34 23.79 14.26
CA GLY A 219 15.19 24.82 13.65
C GLY A 219 15.86 24.35 12.35
N SER A 220 15.71 25.01 11.20
CA SER A 220 15.47 26.44 10.98
C SER A 220 14.52 26.67 9.80
N ALA A 221 13.40 27.33 10.07
CA ALA A 221 12.81 28.21 9.08
C ALA A 221 13.84 29.32 8.83
N THR A 222 14.58 29.22 7.74
CA THR A 222 15.31 30.37 7.19
C THR A 222 14.64 30.69 5.88
N THR A 223 13.87 31.76 5.95
CA THR A 223 13.28 32.58 4.88
C THR A 223 14.21 32.77 3.69
#